data_AF-A0A0B6ZH79-F1
#
_entry.id   AF-A0A0B6ZH79-F1
#
_cell.length_a   1.000
_cell.length_b   1.000
_cell.length_c   1.000
_cell.angle_alpha   90.00
_cell.angle_beta   90.00
_cell.angle_gamma   90.00
#
_symmetry.space_group_name_H-M   'P 1'
#
loop_
_entity.id
_entity.type
_entity.pdbx_description
1 polymer ?
#
loop_
_entity_poly.entity_id
_entity_poly.type
_entity_poly.pdbx_seq_one_letter_code
_entity_poly.pdbx_strand_id
1 'polypeptide(L)'
;NFPETTDPSEYKSLLPEISEDGKVVPWEIDSWRDPDWSETPECRRAVDLGSDDEACFLYTNFDIKYRKEKLSRDLVQEWYSLRASEIENKSRLVDNAIELVKLAMERGAENLSELLDDLMVMDLMTYECGVDDFLTLTTLREMVDYDRLEYIMSKSSDEMYPKNLRRWMVPFLQRCEQKEPLAYNRLLRDFILTKSRSDLTLVLKIFESSKPNVNSPVIQSQTELMSLVLDSLYTCERNDQLTLAIKIFECLPIWNHDPGKESQESIRLHKQVDQLEQHISAAKILQSYGINKTLASIKESENNLEETKSLMTKLTRLAGKRSIPLSDMEWHKLHEDVISLHTKVYHCISQGVCHEIFVESLMCSGRQETIHLAGQMLERSSVETKPTRHTKGAGMDKVPYTRAIELVLSAAKEYFDSSANLSDPCMDLARSCLNLILDAPQPIQEELDLIASLALFDEFGVAVLPLQVRLSKNRLELVQKAVTTKSTSYKQTQRLLRLGQLLGIPCKNNCER
;
A
#
# COMPACT_ATOMS: atom_id res chain seq x y z
N ASN A 1 -54.52 -6.61 21.62
CA ASN A 1 -53.08 -6.91 21.44
C ASN A 1 -52.95 -8.03 20.43
N PHE A 2 -52.34 -7.74 19.29
CA PHE A 2 -52.02 -8.73 18.26
C PHE A 2 -50.73 -9.45 18.66
N PRO A 3 -50.55 -10.76 18.40
CA PRO A 3 -49.26 -11.42 18.60
C PRO A 3 -48.17 -10.78 17.73
N GLU A 4 -46.93 -10.66 18.25
CA GLU A 4 -45.78 -10.11 17.52
C GLU A 4 -45.37 -10.96 16.30
N THR A 5 -45.87 -12.20 16.21
CA THR A 5 -45.63 -13.11 15.10
C THR A 5 -46.68 -13.05 14.00
N THR A 6 -47.79 -12.34 14.22
CA THR A 6 -48.88 -12.22 13.24
C THR A 6 -48.57 -11.13 12.23
N ASP A 7 -48.80 -11.40 10.95
CA ASP A 7 -48.62 -10.44 9.86
C ASP A 7 -49.61 -9.26 10.04
N PRO A 8 -49.12 -8.00 10.09
CA PRO A 8 -49.97 -6.81 10.21
C PRO A 8 -51.04 -6.64 9.14
N SER A 9 -50.84 -7.21 7.96
CA SER A 9 -51.83 -7.17 6.88
C SER A 9 -53.13 -7.92 7.25
N GLU A 10 -53.05 -8.98 8.07
CA GLU A 10 -54.20 -9.77 8.52
C GLU A 10 -55.12 -8.98 9.45
N TYR A 11 -54.57 -8.02 10.20
CA TYR A 11 -55.32 -7.16 11.12
C TYR A 11 -55.32 -5.68 10.71
N LYS A 12 -54.99 -5.38 9.44
CA LYS A 12 -54.94 -4.01 8.91
C LYS A 12 -56.21 -3.23 9.19
N SER A 13 -57.39 -3.84 9.08
CA SER A 13 -58.69 -3.19 9.31
C SER A 13 -58.89 -2.69 10.74
N LEU A 14 -58.16 -3.26 11.70
CA LEU A 14 -58.26 -2.95 13.12
C LEU A 14 -57.27 -1.87 13.57
N LEU A 15 -56.35 -1.47 12.70
CA LEU A 15 -55.32 -0.48 12.98
C LEU A 15 -55.89 0.95 13.02
N PRO A 16 -55.46 1.80 13.98
CA PRO A 16 -55.90 3.20 14.06
C PRO A 16 -55.56 4.00 12.81
N GLU A 17 -56.46 4.87 12.36
CA GLU A 17 -56.26 5.75 11.20
C GLU A 17 -56.28 7.21 11.62
N ILE A 18 -55.44 8.02 10.99
CA ILE A 18 -55.37 9.47 11.19
C ILE A 18 -55.84 10.11 9.89
N SER A 19 -56.92 10.89 9.95
CA SER A 19 -57.44 11.62 8.78
C SER A 19 -56.48 12.72 8.33
N GLU A 20 -56.70 13.24 7.11
CA GLU A 20 -55.95 14.39 6.58
C GLU A 20 -56.02 15.62 7.51
N ASP A 21 -57.15 15.80 8.22
CA ASP A 21 -57.34 16.85 9.24
C ASP A 21 -56.58 16.57 10.56
N GLY A 22 -55.85 15.46 10.63
CA GLY A 22 -55.06 15.05 11.79
C GLY A 22 -55.82 14.51 12.97
N LYS A 23 -57.08 14.12 12.78
CA LYS A 23 -57.90 13.50 13.82
C LYS A 23 -57.87 11.99 13.67
N VAL A 24 -57.88 11.29 14.81
CA VAL A 24 -58.02 9.83 14.79
C VAL A 24 -59.42 9.47 14.34
N VAL A 25 -59.52 8.65 13.29
CA VAL A 25 -60.78 8.16 12.75
C VAL A 25 -61.40 7.20 13.76
N PRO A 26 -62.66 7.41 14.19
CA PRO A 26 -63.35 6.48 15.07
C PRO A 26 -63.55 5.13 14.37
N TRP A 27 -63.41 4.03 15.12
CA TRP A 27 -63.79 2.71 14.62
C TRP A 27 -65.29 2.65 14.35
N GLU A 28 -65.67 1.99 13.26
CA GLU A 28 -67.06 1.63 13.01
C GLU A 28 -67.47 0.54 14.02
N ILE A 29 -68.37 0.91 14.93
CA ILE A 29 -68.93 0.01 15.93
C ILE A 29 -70.30 -0.45 15.41
N ASP A 30 -70.33 -1.60 14.75
CA ASP A 30 -71.57 -2.26 14.41
C ASP A 30 -72.11 -3.01 15.62
N SER A 31 -73.33 -2.65 16.02
CA SER A 31 -74.04 -3.40 17.05
C SER A 31 -74.50 -4.72 16.47
N TRP A 32 -73.79 -5.80 16.79
CA TRP A 32 -74.13 -7.19 16.45
C TRP A 32 -75.55 -7.65 16.86
N ARG A 33 -76.20 -6.92 17.77
CA ARG A 33 -77.60 -7.11 18.17
C ARG A 33 -78.16 -5.86 18.84
N ASP A 34 -79.48 -5.79 18.96
CA ASP A 34 -80.11 -4.78 19.81
C ASP A 34 -79.70 -5.02 21.29
N PRO A 35 -79.49 -3.94 22.07
CA PRO A 35 -79.17 -4.05 23.49
C PRO A 35 -80.26 -4.84 24.22
N ASP A 36 -79.84 -5.76 25.10
CA ASP A 36 -80.80 -6.49 25.94
C ASP A 36 -81.34 -5.56 27.04
N TRP A 37 -82.55 -5.81 27.55
CA TRP A 37 -83.06 -5.12 28.73
C TRP A 37 -82.13 -5.33 29.94
N SER A 38 -81.41 -6.46 30.01
CA SER A 38 -80.41 -6.73 31.05
C SER A 38 -79.13 -5.90 30.92
N GLU A 39 -78.87 -5.32 29.74
CA GLU A 39 -77.71 -4.45 29.49
C GLU A 39 -77.98 -2.98 29.84
N THR A 40 -79.22 -2.66 30.24
CA THR A 40 -79.60 -1.31 30.70
C THR A 40 -78.77 -0.87 31.90
N PRO A 41 -78.47 0.44 32.04
CA PRO A 41 -77.70 0.96 33.16
C PRO A 41 -78.30 0.60 34.52
N GLU A 42 -79.63 0.49 34.62
CA GLU A 42 -80.36 0.10 35.83
C GLU A 42 -80.10 -1.37 36.19
N CYS A 43 -80.17 -2.26 35.19
CA CYS A 43 -79.92 -3.69 35.39
C CYS A 43 -78.44 -3.97 35.66
N ARG A 44 -77.52 -3.34 34.92
CA ARG A 44 -76.08 -3.44 35.18
C ARG A 44 -75.75 -3.00 36.60
N ARG A 45 -76.23 -1.83 37.05
CA ARG A 45 -76.01 -1.35 38.43
C ARG A 45 -76.61 -2.26 39.51
N ALA A 46 -77.65 -3.03 39.20
CA ALA A 46 -78.28 -3.94 40.15
C ALA A 46 -77.51 -5.27 40.33
N VAL A 47 -76.70 -5.66 39.33
CA VAL A 47 -75.95 -6.93 39.30
C VAL A 47 -74.44 -6.71 39.50
N ASP A 48 -73.93 -5.57 39.06
CA ASP A 48 -72.54 -5.15 39.23
C ASP A 48 -72.30 -4.74 40.69
N LEU A 49 -72.07 -5.75 41.54
CA LEU A 49 -71.81 -5.62 42.98
C LEU A 49 -70.42 -5.02 43.29
N GLY A 50 -69.75 -4.43 42.29
CA GLY A 50 -68.41 -3.87 42.44
C GLY A 50 -67.38 -4.94 42.77
N SER A 51 -67.49 -6.15 42.21
CA SER A 51 -66.41 -7.12 42.32
C SER A 51 -65.23 -6.58 41.51
N ASP A 52 -64.13 -6.26 42.20
CA ASP A 52 -62.83 -6.17 41.54
C ASP A 52 -62.66 -7.44 40.70
N ASP A 53 -62.53 -7.27 39.40
CA ASP A 53 -62.27 -8.39 38.50
C ASP A 53 -61.02 -9.12 39.02
N GLU A 54 -61.18 -10.31 39.58
CA GLU A 54 -60.07 -11.09 40.15
C GLU A 54 -59.02 -11.44 39.07
N ALA A 55 -59.40 -11.38 37.79
CA ALA A 55 -58.52 -11.55 36.64
C ALA A 55 -57.93 -10.22 36.11
N CYS A 56 -58.24 -9.07 36.71
CA CYS A 56 -57.77 -7.76 36.25
C CYS A 56 -56.23 -7.69 36.25
N PHE A 57 -55.55 -8.43 37.13
CA PHE A 57 -54.08 -8.56 37.14
C PHE A 57 -53.50 -9.16 35.84
N LEU A 58 -54.27 -9.96 35.09
CA LEU A 58 -53.87 -10.45 33.77
C LEU A 58 -53.78 -9.31 32.76
N TYR A 59 -54.44 -8.18 33.05
CA TYR A 59 -54.54 -7.00 32.22
C TYR A 59 -53.82 -5.77 32.81
N THR A 60 -53.08 -5.90 33.92
CA THR A 60 -52.31 -4.81 34.56
C THR A 60 -50.89 -4.64 34.05
N ASN A 61 -50.31 -5.62 33.34
CA ASN A 61 -48.96 -5.51 32.75
C ASN A 61 -48.90 -4.70 31.45
N PHE A 62 -49.96 -3.96 31.12
CA PHE A 62 -50.06 -3.20 29.87
C PHE A 62 -49.95 -1.70 30.14
N ASP A 63 -49.36 -0.99 29.19
CA ASP A 63 -49.25 0.46 29.27
C ASP A 63 -50.65 1.09 29.18
N ILE A 64 -51.18 1.52 30.32
CA ILE A 64 -52.53 2.06 30.50
C ILE A 64 -52.72 3.32 29.63
N LYS A 65 -51.63 3.98 29.22
CA LYS A 65 -51.69 5.21 28.43
C LYS A 65 -52.44 5.07 27.10
N TYR A 66 -52.48 3.87 26.51
CA TYR A 66 -53.19 3.57 25.25
C TYR A 66 -54.66 3.18 25.42
N ARG A 67 -55.13 2.95 26.66
CA ARG A 67 -56.52 2.59 26.97
C ARG A 67 -57.36 3.83 27.29
N LYS A 68 -57.62 4.66 26.28
CA LYS A 68 -58.43 5.89 26.41
C LYS A 68 -59.57 5.90 25.41
N GLU A 69 -60.72 6.45 25.81
CA GLU A 69 -61.89 6.62 24.92
C GLU A 69 -61.59 7.53 23.71
N LYS A 70 -60.67 8.48 23.86
CA LYS A 70 -60.22 9.37 22.78
C LYS A 70 -58.71 9.27 22.65
N LEU A 71 -58.25 8.75 21.52
CA LEU A 71 -56.84 8.70 21.15
C LEU A 71 -56.43 10.02 20.51
N SER A 72 -55.24 10.52 20.87
CA SER A 72 -54.62 11.65 20.18
C SER A 72 -53.73 11.16 19.04
N ARG A 73 -53.47 12.04 18.06
CA ARG A 73 -52.52 11.80 16.97
C ARG A 73 -51.16 11.32 17.49
N ASP A 74 -50.57 12.06 18.44
CA ASP A 74 -49.25 11.77 19.01
C ASP A 74 -49.20 10.39 19.67
N LEU A 75 -50.27 10.01 20.36
CA LEU A 75 -50.35 8.72 21.04
C LEU A 75 -50.44 7.56 20.05
N VAL A 76 -51.14 7.75 18.92
CA VAL A 76 -51.21 6.76 17.84
C VAL A 76 -49.85 6.61 17.15
N GLN A 77 -49.15 7.72 16.88
CA GLN A 77 -47.81 7.69 16.29
C GLN A 77 -46.79 7.02 17.23
N GLU A 78 -46.81 7.38 18.52
CA GLU A 78 -45.99 6.74 19.55
C GLU A 78 -46.29 5.23 19.64
N TRP A 79 -47.57 4.85 19.58
CA TRP A 79 -47.98 3.45 19.60
C TRP A 79 -47.41 2.67 18.42
N TYR A 80 -47.51 3.19 17.19
CA TYR A 80 -46.95 2.52 16.01
C TYR A 80 -45.43 2.34 16.12
N SER A 81 -44.72 3.38 16.55
CA SER A 81 -43.26 3.35 16.73
C SER A 81 -42.82 2.32 17.78
N LEU A 82 -43.45 2.37 18.96
CA LEU A 82 -43.18 1.42 20.04
C LEU A 82 -43.54 0.00 19.60
N ARG A 83 -44.69 -0.19 18.96
CA ARG A 83 -45.20 -1.51 18.59
C ARG A 83 -44.33 -2.18 17.53
N ALA A 84 -43.87 -1.44 16.52
CA ALA A 84 -42.92 -1.98 15.54
C ALA A 84 -41.60 -2.39 16.20
N SER A 85 -41.10 -1.58 17.14
CA SER A 85 -39.89 -1.90 17.91
C SER A 85 -40.09 -3.13 18.82
N GLU A 86 -41.28 -3.31 19.40
CA GLU A 86 -41.62 -4.52 20.17
C GLU A 86 -41.69 -5.78 19.31
N ILE A 87 -42.28 -5.68 18.11
CA ILE A 87 -42.36 -6.79 17.16
C ILE A 87 -40.95 -7.28 16.86
N GLU A 88 -40.05 -6.38 16.43
CA GLU A 88 -38.66 -6.74 16.21
C GLU A 88 -38.03 -7.34 17.46
N ASN A 89 -38.11 -6.66 18.61
CA ASN A 89 -37.37 -7.09 19.79
C ASN A 89 -37.84 -8.44 20.36
N LYS A 90 -39.13 -8.77 20.25
CA LYS A 90 -39.71 -9.98 20.82
C LYS A 90 -39.77 -11.15 19.84
N SER A 91 -40.07 -10.91 18.55
CA SER A 91 -40.23 -11.96 17.55
C SER A 91 -39.06 -12.08 16.57
N ARG A 92 -38.22 -11.04 16.44
CA ARG A 92 -37.16 -10.92 15.43
C ARG A 92 -37.65 -10.93 13.99
N LEU A 93 -38.96 -10.87 13.76
CA LEU A 93 -39.56 -10.81 12.43
C LEU A 93 -39.58 -9.36 11.95
N VAL A 94 -38.48 -8.96 11.32
CA VAL A 94 -38.29 -7.58 10.83
C VAL A 94 -39.35 -7.22 9.77
N ASP A 95 -39.77 -8.19 8.95
CA ASP A 95 -40.83 -7.99 7.94
C ASP A 95 -42.13 -7.49 8.56
N ASN A 96 -42.55 -8.08 9.68
CA ASN A 96 -43.77 -7.67 10.38
C ASN A 96 -43.63 -6.27 10.98
N ALA A 97 -42.45 -5.90 11.46
CA ALA A 97 -42.19 -4.55 11.95
C ALA A 97 -42.25 -3.53 10.79
N ILE A 98 -41.65 -3.86 9.64
CA ILE A 98 -41.69 -3.05 8.42
C ILE A 98 -43.12 -2.87 7.92
N GLU A 99 -43.87 -3.97 7.81
CA GLU A 99 -45.24 -3.95 7.31
C GLU A 99 -46.14 -3.09 8.21
N LEU A 100 -46.01 -3.21 9.53
CA LEU A 100 -46.77 -2.37 10.46
C LEU A 100 -46.47 -0.88 10.24
N VAL A 101 -45.20 -0.52 10.03
CA VAL A 101 -44.81 0.88 9.80
C VAL A 101 -45.32 1.38 8.45
N LYS A 102 -45.25 0.58 7.38
CA LYS A 102 -45.82 0.94 6.07
C LYS A 102 -47.32 1.18 6.17
N LEU A 103 -48.05 0.29 6.83
CA LEU A 103 -49.48 0.43 7.06
C LEU A 103 -49.81 1.67 7.91
N ALA A 104 -48.97 1.99 8.90
CA ALA A 104 -49.13 3.20 9.70
C ALA A 104 -48.99 4.46 8.83
N MET A 105 -47.99 4.51 7.95
CA MET A 105 -47.77 5.63 7.03
C MET A 105 -48.92 5.77 6.01
N GLU A 106 -49.41 4.66 5.46
CA GLU A 106 -50.60 4.65 4.59
C GLU A 106 -51.85 5.19 5.30
N ARG A 107 -51.95 4.95 6.62
CA ARG A 107 -53.06 5.40 7.49
C ARG A 107 -52.83 6.77 8.13
N GLY A 108 -51.92 7.58 7.59
CA GLY A 108 -51.72 8.98 8.00
C GLY A 108 -50.82 9.19 9.23
N ALA A 109 -50.12 8.16 9.72
CA ALA A 109 -49.09 8.34 10.74
C ALA A 109 -47.83 8.99 10.13
N GLU A 110 -47.39 10.10 10.71
CA GLU A 110 -46.18 10.83 10.32
C GLU A 110 -45.00 10.42 11.22
N ASN A 111 -43.78 10.90 10.92
CA ASN A 111 -42.56 10.70 11.73
C ASN A 111 -42.08 9.24 11.88
N LEU A 112 -42.47 8.34 10.97
CA LEU A 112 -42.03 6.94 10.99
C LEU A 112 -40.97 6.60 9.94
N SER A 113 -40.55 7.56 9.11
CA SER A 113 -39.60 7.32 8.02
C SER A 113 -38.24 6.84 8.50
N GLU A 114 -37.70 7.45 9.57
CA GLU A 114 -36.39 7.05 10.13
C GLU A 114 -36.44 5.63 10.72
N LEU A 115 -37.53 5.29 11.40
CA LEU A 115 -37.76 3.93 11.91
C LEU A 115 -37.89 2.93 10.75
N LEU A 116 -38.60 3.29 9.69
CA LEU A 116 -38.71 2.45 8.50
C LEU A 116 -37.32 2.20 7.87
N ASP A 117 -36.51 3.25 7.74
CA ASP A 117 -35.14 3.12 7.22
C ASP A 117 -34.28 2.18 8.07
N ASP A 118 -34.30 2.35 9.39
CA ASP A 118 -33.56 1.49 10.32
C ASP A 118 -34.01 0.02 10.19
N LEU A 119 -35.32 -0.21 10.13
CA LEU A 119 -35.89 -1.55 9.96
C LEU A 119 -35.51 -2.15 8.61
N MET A 120 -35.48 -1.36 7.53
CA MET A 120 -35.03 -1.85 6.22
C MET A 120 -33.53 -2.17 6.17
N VAL A 121 -32.70 -1.47 6.95
CA VAL A 121 -31.28 -1.84 7.11
C VAL A 121 -31.16 -3.12 7.93
N MET A 122 -31.99 -3.27 8.96
CA MET A 122 -32.03 -4.48 9.76
C MET A 122 -32.49 -5.70 8.95
N ASP A 123 -33.50 -5.54 8.10
CA ASP A 123 -33.99 -6.55 7.16
C ASP A 123 -32.88 -7.03 6.22
N LEU A 124 -32.16 -6.09 5.61
CA LEU A 124 -30.98 -6.36 4.79
C LEU A 124 -29.92 -7.16 5.56
N MET A 125 -29.56 -6.72 6.77
CA MET A 125 -28.54 -7.38 7.60
C MET A 125 -28.96 -8.79 8.04
N THR A 126 -30.23 -8.98 8.37
CA THR A 126 -30.77 -10.22 8.93
C THR A 126 -30.98 -11.26 7.83
N TYR A 127 -31.70 -10.91 6.77
CA TYR A 127 -32.15 -11.91 5.79
C TYR A 127 -31.24 -12.02 4.56
N GLU A 128 -30.62 -10.92 4.12
CA GLU A 128 -29.70 -11.01 2.97
C GLU A 128 -28.26 -11.29 3.40
N CYS A 129 -27.74 -10.52 4.37
CA CYS A 129 -26.34 -10.61 4.78
C CYS A 129 -26.08 -11.78 5.75
N GLY A 130 -27.07 -12.16 6.57
CA GLY A 130 -26.93 -13.21 7.57
C GLY A 130 -25.83 -12.93 8.60
N VAL A 131 -25.74 -11.67 9.07
CA VAL A 131 -24.57 -11.23 9.85
C VAL A 131 -24.56 -11.78 11.27
N ASP A 132 -25.70 -11.74 11.97
CA ASP A 132 -25.87 -12.24 13.33
C ASP A 132 -27.35 -12.37 13.71
N ASP A 133 -27.73 -13.51 14.30
CA ASP A 133 -29.08 -13.79 14.79
C ASP A 133 -29.43 -12.99 16.06
N PHE A 134 -28.43 -12.40 16.74
CA PHE A 134 -28.60 -11.64 17.98
C PHE A 134 -28.64 -10.12 17.78
N LEU A 135 -28.49 -9.62 16.55
CA LEU A 135 -28.59 -8.19 16.28
C LEU A 135 -30.02 -7.69 16.58
N THR A 136 -30.12 -6.59 17.36
CA THR A 136 -31.40 -5.96 17.71
C THR A 136 -31.50 -4.57 17.09
N LEU A 137 -32.72 -4.05 16.91
CA LEU A 137 -32.92 -2.68 16.41
C LEU A 137 -32.28 -1.64 17.32
N THR A 138 -32.31 -1.87 18.64
CA THR A 138 -31.66 -1.00 19.63
C THR A 138 -30.15 -0.95 19.41
N THR A 139 -29.50 -2.11 19.27
CA THR A 139 -28.07 -2.19 19.00
C THR A 139 -27.72 -1.53 17.67
N LEU A 140 -28.51 -1.79 16.62
CA LEU A 140 -28.30 -1.18 15.30
C LEU A 140 -28.31 0.35 15.38
N ARG A 141 -29.24 0.93 16.12
CA ARG A 141 -29.39 2.38 16.30
C ARG A 141 -28.21 3.04 17.01
N GLU A 142 -27.56 2.32 17.93
CA GLU A 142 -26.38 2.80 18.64
C GLU A 142 -25.10 2.76 17.79
N MET A 143 -25.07 1.94 16.73
CA MET A 143 -23.91 1.85 15.82
C MET A 143 -23.79 3.10 14.95
N VAL A 144 -22.56 3.56 14.74
CA VAL A 144 -22.26 4.58 13.73
C VAL A 144 -22.37 3.96 12.33
N ASP A 145 -22.68 4.78 11.32
CA ASP A 145 -22.92 4.28 9.96
C ASP A 145 -21.72 3.54 9.34
N TYR A 146 -20.51 3.89 9.75
CA TYR A 146 -19.31 3.16 9.33
C TYR A 146 -19.31 1.70 9.84
N ASP A 147 -19.63 1.49 11.12
CA ASP A 147 -19.67 0.16 11.72
C ASP A 147 -20.79 -0.67 11.08
N ARG A 148 -21.94 -0.04 10.78
CA ARG A 148 -23.03 -0.68 10.03
C ARG A 148 -22.57 -1.15 8.65
N LEU A 149 -21.85 -0.29 7.93
CA LEU A 149 -21.29 -0.60 6.60
C LEU A 149 -20.31 -1.78 6.66
N GLU A 150 -19.41 -1.77 7.64
CA GLU A 150 -18.47 -2.86 7.86
C GLU A 150 -19.19 -4.17 8.18
N TYR A 151 -20.22 -4.10 9.01
CA TYR A 151 -21.01 -5.26 9.42
C TYR A 151 -21.77 -5.88 8.25
N ILE A 152 -22.44 -5.06 7.42
CA ILE A 152 -23.11 -5.47 6.18
C ILE A 152 -22.19 -6.28 5.27
N MET A 153 -20.93 -5.84 5.13
CA MET A 153 -19.98 -6.48 4.22
C MET A 153 -19.20 -7.64 4.85
N SER A 154 -19.30 -7.85 6.16
CA SER A 154 -18.46 -8.79 6.91
C SER A 154 -18.64 -10.27 6.53
N LYS A 155 -19.85 -10.68 6.13
CA LYS A 155 -20.17 -12.05 5.69
C LYS A 155 -20.12 -12.24 4.17
N SER A 156 -19.77 -11.19 3.44
CA SER A 156 -19.69 -11.28 1.99
C SER A 156 -18.52 -12.17 1.57
N SER A 157 -18.82 -13.29 0.90
CA SER A 157 -17.79 -14.17 0.35
C SER A 157 -17.04 -13.52 -0.80
N ASP A 158 -15.82 -13.98 -1.05
CA ASP A 158 -14.98 -13.42 -2.09
C ASP A 158 -15.63 -13.45 -3.49
N GLU A 159 -16.34 -14.51 -3.82
CA GLU A 159 -16.99 -14.67 -5.13
C GLU A 159 -18.21 -13.77 -5.28
N MET A 160 -19.02 -13.63 -4.22
CA MET A 160 -20.24 -12.83 -4.24
C MET A 160 -20.00 -11.36 -3.96
N TYR A 161 -18.78 -10.98 -3.57
CA TYR A 161 -18.42 -9.63 -3.19
C TYR A 161 -18.87 -8.56 -4.21
N PRO A 162 -18.60 -8.68 -5.53
CA PRO A 162 -19.03 -7.66 -6.49
C PRO A 162 -20.55 -7.51 -6.59
N LYS A 163 -21.29 -8.60 -6.41
CA LYS A 163 -22.76 -8.60 -6.41
C LYS A 163 -23.31 -7.99 -5.13
N ASN A 164 -22.70 -8.32 -4.00
CA ASN A 164 -23.07 -7.82 -2.67
C ASN A 164 -22.73 -6.33 -2.50
N LEU A 165 -21.70 -5.81 -3.17
CA LEU A 165 -21.47 -4.36 -3.25
C LEU A 165 -22.71 -3.63 -3.78
N ARG A 166 -23.33 -4.15 -4.85
CA ARG A 166 -24.50 -3.52 -5.47
C ARG A 166 -25.80 -3.74 -4.72
N ARG A 167 -25.94 -4.91 -4.09
CA ARG A 167 -27.16 -5.29 -3.37
C ARG A 167 -27.20 -4.74 -1.95
N TRP A 168 -26.06 -4.68 -1.28
CA TRP A 168 -26.00 -4.38 0.15
C TRP A 168 -25.38 -3.01 0.41
N MET A 169 -24.15 -2.80 -0.05
CA MET A 169 -23.41 -1.56 0.20
C MET A 169 -24.05 -0.34 -0.47
N VAL A 170 -24.30 -0.40 -1.78
CA VAL A 170 -24.83 0.76 -2.52
C VAL A 170 -26.19 1.25 -1.97
N PRO A 171 -27.19 0.38 -1.73
CA PRO A 171 -28.47 0.84 -1.17
C PRO A 171 -28.35 1.38 0.26
N PHE A 172 -27.44 0.82 1.07
CA PHE A 172 -27.14 1.39 2.39
C PHE A 172 -26.54 2.79 2.29
N LEU A 173 -25.50 2.96 1.46
CA LEU A 173 -24.85 4.26 1.27
C LEU A 173 -25.82 5.31 0.68
N GLN A 174 -26.71 4.92 -0.24
CA GLN A 174 -27.74 5.80 -0.79
C GLN A 174 -28.73 6.29 0.27
N ARG A 175 -29.07 5.45 1.25
CA ARG A 175 -29.89 5.85 2.39
C ARG A 175 -29.16 6.82 3.31
N CYS A 176 -27.88 6.58 3.58
CA CYS A 176 -27.07 7.52 4.35
C CYS A 176 -26.99 8.90 3.66
N GLU A 177 -26.83 8.93 2.34
CA GLU A 177 -26.80 10.17 1.54
C GLU A 177 -28.12 10.97 1.64
N GLN A 178 -29.26 10.29 1.76
CA GLN A 178 -30.55 10.95 1.94
C GLN A 178 -30.68 11.62 3.31
N LYS A 179 -30.01 11.07 4.34
CA LYS A 179 -29.99 11.63 5.70
C LYS A 179 -28.95 12.74 5.84
N GLU A 180 -27.76 12.52 5.30
CA GLU A 180 -26.63 13.45 5.37
C GLU A 180 -25.99 13.59 3.97
N PRO A 181 -26.00 14.79 3.36
CA PRO A 181 -25.33 15.01 2.08
C PRO A 181 -23.84 14.67 2.14
N LEU A 182 -23.31 14.05 1.09
CA LEU A 182 -21.94 13.55 0.94
C LEU A 182 -21.58 12.34 1.80
N ALA A 183 -22.52 11.76 2.56
CA ALA A 183 -22.28 10.58 3.36
C ALA A 183 -21.87 9.35 2.52
N TYR A 184 -22.42 9.20 1.30
CA TYR A 184 -22.07 8.09 0.40
C TYR A 184 -20.56 8.06 0.15
N ASN A 185 -20.02 9.18 -0.33
CA ASN A 185 -18.62 9.29 -0.74
C ASN A 185 -17.69 9.26 0.48
N ARG A 186 -18.09 9.89 1.60
CA ARG A 186 -17.34 9.88 2.85
C ARG A 186 -17.19 8.46 3.40
N LEU A 187 -18.30 7.75 3.60
CA LEU A 187 -18.29 6.39 4.15
C LEU A 187 -17.58 5.40 3.23
N LEU A 188 -17.80 5.49 1.91
CA LEU A 188 -17.12 4.63 0.94
C LEU A 188 -15.60 4.86 0.96
N ARG A 189 -15.17 6.12 1.02
CA ARG A 189 -13.75 6.49 1.14
C ARG A 189 -13.13 5.93 2.41
N ASP A 190 -13.74 6.15 3.56
CA ASP A 190 -13.24 5.65 4.85
C ASP A 190 -13.16 4.11 4.85
N PHE A 191 -14.14 3.44 4.23
CA PHE A 191 -14.17 1.99 4.11
C PHE A 191 -13.02 1.48 3.24
N ILE A 192 -12.82 2.07 2.05
CA ILE A 192 -11.74 1.70 1.14
C ILE A 192 -10.37 1.92 1.79
N LEU A 193 -10.15 3.08 2.41
CA LEU A 193 -8.84 3.44 2.99
C LEU A 193 -8.48 2.57 4.20
N THR A 194 -9.47 2.25 5.03
CA THR A 194 -9.27 1.37 6.18
C THR A 194 -8.89 -0.04 5.73
N LYS A 195 -9.59 -0.59 4.72
CA LYS A 195 -9.28 -1.91 4.18
C LYS A 195 -7.96 -1.92 3.40
N SER A 196 -7.68 -0.88 2.61
CA SER A 196 -6.47 -0.81 1.77
C SER A 196 -5.17 -0.75 2.56
N ARG A 197 -5.20 -0.25 3.80
CA ARG A 197 -4.04 -0.23 4.69
C ARG A 197 -3.48 -1.63 4.91
N SER A 198 -4.36 -2.60 5.13
CA SER A 198 -4.00 -3.98 5.43
C SER A 198 -4.05 -4.93 4.25
N ASP A 199 -4.99 -4.77 3.30
CA ASP A 199 -5.13 -5.71 2.18
C ASP A 199 -5.86 -5.08 0.98
N LEU A 200 -5.25 -5.15 -0.21
CA LEU A 200 -5.82 -4.65 -1.46
C LEU A 200 -6.83 -5.60 -2.14
N THR A 201 -7.01 -6.84 -1.66
CA THR A 201 -7.81 -7.87 -2.34
C THR A 201 -9.28 -7.51 -2.48
N LEU A 202 -9.93 -7.09 -1.40
CA LEU A 202 -11.34 -6.66 -1.43
C LEU A 202 -11.49 -5.29 -2.08
N VAL A 203 -10.50 -4.42 -1.88
CA VAL A 203 -10.47 -3.07 -2.46
C VAL A 203 -10.40 -3.14 -3.99
N LEU A 204 -9.62 -4.08 -4.55
CA LEU A 204 -9.57 -4.33 -5.99
C LEU A 204 -10.96 -4.63 -6.56
N LYS A 205 -11.78 -5.44 -5.87
CA LYS A 205 -13.14 -5.79 -6.34
C LYS A 205 -14.07 -4.58 -6.40
N ILE A 206 -13.88 -3.59 -5.51
CA ILE A 206 -14.62 -2.32 -5.51
C ILE A 206 -14.24 -1.51 -6.76
N PHE A 207 -12.94 -1.42 -7.05
CA PHE A 207 -12.44 -0.70 -8.22
C PHE A 207 -12.82 -1.40 -9.54
N GLU A 208 -12.76 -2.73 -9.60
CA GLU A 208 -13.24 -3.51 -10.75
C GLU A 208 -14.73 -3.29 -11.01
N SER A 209 -15.52 -3.17 -9.94
CA SER A 209 -16.97 -2.85 -10.01
C SER A 209 -17.27 -1.39 -10.34
N SER A 210 -16.23 -0.55 -10.44
CA SER A 210 -16.32 0.89 -10.70
C SER A 210 -15.59 1.33 -11.97
N LYS A 211 -15.22 0.37 -12.84
CA LYS A 211 -14.59 0.69 -14.13
C LYS A 211 -15.53 1.55 -15.00
N PRO A 212 -14.99 2.42 -15.88
CA PRO A 212 -15.79 3.33 -16.70
C PRO A 212 -16.80 2.65 -17.65
N ASN A 213 -16.58 1.39 -17.99
CA ASN A 213 -17.44 0.59 -18.87
C ASN A 213 -18.54 -0.19 -18.13
N VAL A 214 -18.61 -0.06 -16.81
CA VAL A 214 -19.57 -0.78 -15.97
C VAL A 214 -20.84 0.05 -15.81
N ASN A 215 -22.00 -0.59 -16.02
CA ASN A 215 -23.29 0.04 -15.77
C ASN A 215 -23.48 0.26 -14.26
N SER A 216 -23.86 1.49 -13.87
CA SER A 216 -24.07 1.91 -12.48
C SER A 216 -22.89 1.58 -11.56
N PRO A 217 -21.72 2.22 -11.74
CA PRO A 217 -20.53 1.93 -10.94
C PRO A 217 -20.72 2.27 -9.45
N VAL A 218 -20.01 1.57 -8.56
CA VAL A 218 -20.06 1.85 -7.11
C VAL A 218 -19.46 3.23 -6.82
N ILE A 219 -18.33 3.56 -7.44
CA ILE A 219 -17.77 4.92 -7.46
C ILE A 219 -18.28 5.63 -8.71
N GLN A 220 -19.09 6.66 -8.54
CA GLN A 220 -19.82 7.29 -9.64
C GLN A 220 -18.95 8.29 -10.43
N SER A 221 -18.08 9.03 -9.74
CA SER A 221 -17.24 10.05 -10.36
C SER A 221 -15.87 9.49 -10.76
N GLN A 222 -15.40 9.85 -11.97
CA GLN A 222 -14.06 9.51 -12.43
C GLN A 222 -12.97 10.21 -11.60
N THR A 223 -13.19 11.45 -11.16
CA THR A 223 -12.22 12.18 -10.32
C THR A 223 -12.09 11.52 -8.95
N GLU A 224 -13.21 11.06 -8.39
CA GLU A 224 -13.22 10.34 -7.13
C GLU A 224 -12.57 8.96 -7.25
N LEU A 225 -12.81 8.24 -8.36
CA LEU A 225 -12.13 6.98 -8.65
C LEU A 225 -10.61 7.16 -8.68
N MET A 226 -10.10 8.17 -9.39
CA MET A 226 -8.66 8.47 -9.43
C MET A 226 -8.11 8.81 -8.03
N SER A 227 -8.82 9.66 -7.29
CA SER A 227 -8.44 10.07 -5.93
C SER A 227 -8.36 8.86 -4.98
N LEU A 228 -9.39 8.00 -4.97
CA LEU A 228 -9.43 6.80 -4.13
C LEU A 228 -8.37 5.77 -4.51
N VAL A 229 -8.07 5.59 -5.80
CA VAL A 229 -6.98 4.71 -6.24
C VAL A 229 -5.63 5.25 -5.75
N LEU A 230 -5.36 6.54 -5.92
CA LEU A 230 -4.13 7.16 -5.42
C LEU A 230 -3.99 6.96 -3.91
N ASP A 231 -5.02 7.32 -3.14
CA ASP A 231 -4.96 7.25 -1.69
C ASP A 231 -4.87 5.80 -1.18
N SER A 232 -5.63 4.87 -1.76
CA SER A 232 -5.58 3.45 -1.36
C SER A 232 -4.22 2.81 -1.60
N LEU A 233 -3.59 3.10 -2.75
CA LEU A 233 -2.29 2.53 -3.09
C LEU A 233 -1.14 3.17 -2.30
N TYR A 234 -1.21 4.46 -1.98
CA TYR A 234 -0.23 5.11 -1.11
C TYR A 234 -0.45 4.86 0.39
N THR A 235 -1.64 4.40 0.80
CA THR A 235 -1.92 4.04 2.21
C THR A 235 -1.57 2.59 2.53
N CYS A 236 -1.41 1.73 1.52
CA CYS A 236 -1.10 0.32 1.72
C CYS A 236 0.28 0.11 2.37
N GLU A 237 0.29 -0.52 3.55
CA GLU A 237 1.51 -0.78 4.32
C GLU A 237 2.21 -2.08 3.88
N ARG A 238 1.51 -2.94 3.12
CA ARG A 238 2.05 -4.20 2.60
C ARG A 238 2.94 -3.98 1.39
N ASN A 239 4.08 -4.67 1.35
CA ASN A 239 5.07 -4.56 0.27
C ASN A 239 5.06 -5.76 -0.70
N ASP A 240 4.12 -6.70 -0.54
CA ASP A 240 4.02 -7.95 -1.30
C ASP A 240 2.80 -8.01 -2.24
N GLN A 241 1.99 -6.95 -2.32
CA GLN A 241 0.75 -6.90 -3.11
C GLN A 241 0.88 -6.10 -4.42
N LEU A 242 2.08 -6.00 -5.00
CA LEU A 242 2.32 -5.22 -6.22
C LEU A 242 1.42 -5.64 -7.39
N THR A 243 1.16 -6.94 -7.56
CA THR A 243 0.25 -7.45 -8.60
C THR A 243 -1.17 -6.92 -8.45
N LEU A 244 -1.67 -6.79 -7.22
CA LEU A 244 -2.98 -6.21 -6.96
C LEU A 244 -2.98 -4.70 -7.23
N ALA A 245 -1.91 -3.99 -6.83
CA ALA A 245 -1.76 -2.56 -7.11
C ALA A 245 -1.78 -2.25 -8.61
N ILE A 246 -1.14 -3.10 -9.44
CA ILE A 246 -1.18 -2.98 -10.91
C ILE A 246 -2.60 -3.14 -11.43
N LYS A 247 -3.33 -4.18 -10.98
CA LYS A 247 -4.73 -4.40 -11.39
C LYS A 247 -5.66 -3.26 -10.97
N ILE A 248 -5.43 -2.68 -9.79
CA ILE A 248 -6.16 -1.49 -9.33
C ILE A 248 -5.88 -0.30 -10.26
N PHE A 249 -4.61 -0.07 -10.59
CA PHE A 249 -4.23 0.99 -11.54
C PHE A 249 -4.88 0.80 -12.92
N GLU A 250 -4.94 -0.44 -13.42
CA GLU A 250 -5.61 -0.79 -14.69
C GLU A 250 -7.14 -0.56 -14.70
N CYS A 251 -7.76 -0.27 -13.54
CA CYS A 251 -9.17 0.09 -13.46
C CYS A 251 -9.43 1.58 -13.77
N LEU A 252 -8.40 2.40 -13.84
CA LEU A 252 -8.53 3.84 -14.08
C LEU A 252 -8.98 4.17 -15.51
N PRO A 253 -9.70 5.30 -15.70
CA PRO A 253 -10.07 5.77 -17.03
C PRO A 253 -8.84 6.18 -17.83
N ILE A 254 -8.89 5.95 -19.15
CA ILE A 254 -7.88 6.47 -20.08
C ILE A 254 -8.03 7.98 -20.13
N TRP A 255 -6.91 8.71 -19.97
CA TRP A 255 -6.91 10.15 -20.09
C TRP A 255 -7.09 10.57 -21.56
N ASN A 256 -8.28 11.07 -21.89
CA ASN A 256 -8.60 11.64 -23.20
C ASN A 256 -8.63 13.17 -23.07
N HIS A 257 -7.50 13.82 -23.36
CA HIS A 257 -7.37 15.27 -23.23
C HIS A 257 -8.36 16.00 -24.14
N ASP A 258 -9.46 16.52 -23.57
CA ASP A 258 -10.40 17.43 -24.24
C ASP A 258 -10.20 18.86 -23.69
N PRO A 259 -9.47 19.74 -24.40
CA PRO A 259 -9.03 21.05 -23.88
C PRO A 259 -10.17 22.00 -23.45
N GLY A 260 -11.43 21.68 -23.79
CA GLY A 260 -12.59 22.51 -23.49
C GLY A 260 -13.46 22.05 -22.30
N LYS A 261 -13.19 20.89 -21.69
CA LYS A 261 -14.11 20.27 -20.70
C LYS A 261 -13.47 19.83 -19.38
N GLU A 262 -12.14 19.92 -19.24
CA GLU A 262 -11.45 19.43 -18.04
C GLU A 262 -11.41 20.48 -16.91
N SER A 263 -11.79 20.06 -15.71
CA SER A 263 -11.57 20.86 -14.50
C SER A 263 -10.09 20.86 -14.11
N GLN A 264 -9.63 21.91 -13.42
CA GLN A 264 -8.25 21.97 -12.90
C GLN A 264 -7.92 20.79 -11.97
N GLU A 265 -8.91 20.30 -11.23
CA GLU A 265 -8.78 19.14 -10.36
C GLU A 265 -8.53 17.85 -11.15
N SER A 266 -9.26 17.64 -12.26
CA SER A 266 -9.06 16.47 -13.13
C SER A 266 -7.64 16.44 -13.70
N ILE A 267 -7.13 17.58 -14.18
CA ILE A 267 -5.76 17.70 -14.72
C ILE A 267 -4.72 17.38 -13.63
N ARG A 268 -4.94 17.86 -12.41
CA ARG A 268 -4.05 17.55 -11.27
C ARG A 268 -4.04 16.06 -10.95
N LEU A 269 -5.21 15.42 -10.92
CA LEU A 269 -5.34 13.99 -10.65
C LEU A 269 -4.67 13.14 -11.74
N HIS A 270 -4.85 13.48 -13.02
CA HIS A 270 -4.16 12.78 -14.11
C HIS A 270 -2.62 12.85 -13.97
N LYS A 271 -2.06 14.02 -13.65
CA LYS A 271 -0.61 14.12 -13.37
C LYS A 271 -0.16 13.25 -12.18
N GLN A 272 -0.98 13.14 -11.15
CA GLN A 272 -0.68 12.27 -10.00
C GLN A 272 -0.79 10.79 -10.36
N VAL A 273 -1.72 10.43 -11.26
CA VAL A 273 -1.84 9.08 -11.81
C VAL A 273 -0.63 8.74 -12.68
N ASP A 274 -0.14 9.67 -13.50
CA ASP A 274 1.11 9.48 -14.28
C ASP A 274 2.32 9.24 -13.35
N GLN A 275 2.42 10.01 -12.26
CA GLN A 275 3.47 9.80 -11.26
C GLN A 275 3.31 8.44 -10.54
N LEU A 276 2.08 8.03 -10.24
CA LEU A 276 1.80 6.71 -9.69
C LEU A 276 2.23 5.59 -10.64
N GLU A 277 2.02 5.74 -11.96
CA GLU A 277 2.48 4.78 -12.95
C GLU A 277 4.01 4.62 -12.91
N GLN A 278 4.73 5.74 -12.81
CA GLN A 278 6.19 5.76 -12.66
C GLN A 278 6.62 5.03 -11.37
N HIS A 279 5.94 5.27 -10.25
CA HIS A 279 6.19 4.56 -8.99
C HIS A 279 5.92 3.07 -9.08
N ILE A 280 4.83 2.64 -9.74
CA ILE A 280 4.53 1.22 -9.98
C ILE A 280 5.61 0.60 -10.87
N SER A 281 6.07 1.30 -11.91
CA SER A 281 7.17 0.83 -12.75
C SER A 281 8.46 0.67 -11.94
N ALA A 282 8.78 1.60 -11.04
CA ALA A 282 9.94 1.50 -10.17
C ALA A 282 9.81 0.31 -9.19
N ALA A 283 8.64 0.12 -8.59
CA ALA A 283 8.37 -1.02 -7.73
C ALA A 283 8.54 -2.36 -8.46
N LYS A 284 8.08 -2.46 -9.72
CA LYS A 284 8.27 -3.65 -10.58
C LYS A 284 9.75 -3.97 -10.78
N ILE A 285 10.56 -2.96 -11.11
CA ILE A 285 12.00 -3.12 -11.29
C ILE A 285 12.62 -3.63 -9.99
N LEU A 286 12.40 -2.94 -8.87
CA LEU A 286 12.96 -3.30 -7.56
C LEU A 286 12.57 -4.73 -7.15
N GLN A 287 11.30 -5.12 -7.32
CA GLN A 287 10.82 -6.46 -7.00
C GLN A 287 11.50 -7.54 -7.84
N SER A 288 11.79 -7.27 -9.13
CA SER A 288 12.48 -8.23 -10.01
C SER A 288 13.90 -8.58 -9.54
N TYR A 289 14.52 -7.70 -8.74
CA TYR A 289 15.82 -7.91 -8.10
C TYR A 289 15.71 -8.28 -6.60
N GLY A 290 14.51 -8.59 -6.12
CA GLY A 290 14.26 -9.03 -4.74
C GLY A 290 14.17 -7.90 -3.70
N ILE A 291 14.00 -6.64 -4.14
CA ILE A 291 13.77 -5.50 -3.24
C ILE A 291 12.28 -5.17 -3.24
N ASN A 292 11.58 -5.55 -2.18
CA ASN A 292 10.18 -5.18 -1.98
C ASN A 292 10.06 -3.84 -1.23
N LYS A 293 9.36 -2.88 -1.82
CA LYS A 293 9.04 -1.57 -1.22
C LYS A 293 7.56 -1.24 -1.46
N THR A 294 6.94 -0.55 -0.50
CA THR A 294 5.61 0.02 -0.69
C THR A 294 5.68 1.22 -1.62
N LEU A 295 4.57 1.55 -2.29
CA LEU A 295 4.48 2.74 -3.15
C LEU A 295 4.66 4.02 -2.34
N ALA A 296 4.18 4.04 -1.09
CA ALA A 296 4.42 5.11 -0.12
C ALA A 296 5.92 5.34 0.11
N SER A 297 6.68 4.28 0.40
CA SER A 297 8.12 4.37 0.65
C SER A 297 8.88 4.87 -0.57
N ILE A 298 8.46 4.50 -1.79
CA ILE A 298 9.07 5.01 -3.03
C ILE A 298 8.84 6.52 -3.12
N LYS A 299 7.60 6.97 -2.96
CA LYS A 299 7.22 8.40 -2.97
C LYS A 299 7.97 9.22 -1.91
N GLU A 300 8.12 8.68 -0.70
CA GLU A 300 8.87 9.34 0.38
C GLU A 300 10.37 9.46 0.05
N SER A 301 10.94 8.43 -0.56
CA SER A 301 12.37 8.38 -0.87
C SER A 301 12.76 9.12 -2.16
N GLU A 302 11.81 9.52 -3.02
CA GLU A 302 12.06 10.07 -4.36
C GLU A 302 12.98 11.30 -4.34
N ASN A 303 12.89 12.12 -3.27
CA ASN A 303 13.66 13.35 -3.09
C ASN A 303 14.83 13.20 -2.09
N ASN A 304 15.04 12.01 -1.53
CA ASN A 304 16.09 11.77 -0.54
C ASN A 304 17.37 11.25 -1.22
N LEU A 305 18.40 12.11 -1.29
CA LEU A 305 19.66 11.83 -1.97
C LEU A 305 20.37 10.57 -1.41
N GLU A 306 20.47 10.45 -0.09
CA GLU A 306 21.25 9.39 0.55
C GLU A 306 20.51 8.06 0.52
N GLU A 307 19.20 8.06 0.74
CA GLU A 307 18.37 6.85 0.58
C GLU A 307 18.37 6.36 -0.86
N THR A 308 18.31 7.27 -1.83
CA THR A 308 18.36 6.93 -3.26
C THR A 308 19.70 6.29 -3.62
N LYS A 309 20.82 6.90 -3.24
CA LYS A 309 22.16 6.32 -3.48
C LYS A 309 22.29 4.95 -2.84
N SER A 310 21.83 4.81 -1.59
CA SER A 310 21.82 3.54 -0.86
C SER A 310 20.97 2.48 -1.56
N LEU A 311 19.80 2.85 -2.07
CA LEU A 311 18.90 1.97 -2.82
C LEU A 311 19.54 1.49 -4.12
N MET A 312 20.09 2.40 -4.94
CA MET A 312 20.77 2.08 -6.19
C MET A 312 21.97 1.17 -5.94
N THR A 313 22.77 1.48 -4.91
CA THR A 313 23.93 0.65 -4.51
C THR A 313 23.50 -0.73 -4.04
N LYS A 314 22.41 -0.83 -3.27
CA LYS A 314 21.86 -2.11 -2.82
C LYS A 314 21.38 -2.94 -4.02
N LEU A 315 20.67 -2.32 -4.95
CA LEU A 315 20.16 -2.95 -6.16
C LEU A 315 21.30 -3.56 -7.00
N THR A 316 22.33 -2.77 -7.30
CA THR A 316 23.46 -3.21 -8.13
C THR A 316 24.33 -4.25 -7.43
N ARG A 317 24.55 -4.14 -6.10
CA ARG A 317 25.31 -5.13 -5.33
C ARG A 317 24.57 -6.45 -5.16
N LEU A 318 23.25 -6.45 -5.02
CA LEU A 318 22.46 -7.69 -4.96
C LEU A 318 22.57 -8.48 -6.26
N ALA A 319 22.58 -7.79 -7.40
CA ALA A 319 22.80 -8.40 -8.70
C ALA A 319 24.18 -9.08 -8.81
N GLY A 320 25.23 -8.43 -8.30
CA GLY A 320 26.59 -8.98 -8.29
C GLY A 320 26.77 -10.21 -7.38
N LYS A 321 25.99 -10.30 -6.30
CA LYS A 321 26.07 -11.39 -5.30
C LYS A 321 25.19 -12.61 -5.62
N ARG A 322 24.54 -12.66 -6.79
CA ARG A 322 23.72 -13.82 -7.17
C ARG A 322 24.56 -15.09 -7.30
N SER A 323 24.00 -16.21 -6.86
CA SER A 323 24.63 -17.54 -6.91
C SER A 323 24.97 -17.92 -8.35
N ILE A 324 24.07 -17.63 -9.29
CA ILE A 324 24.29 -17.76 -10.73
C ILE A 324 24.82 -16.42 -11.24
N PRO A 325 26.01 -16.41 -11.88
CA PRO A 325 26.52 -15.22 -12.53
C PRO A 325 25.57 -14.65 -13.58
N LEU A 326 25.44 -13.33 -13.59
CA LEU A 326 24.74 -12.62 -14.65
C LEU A 326 25.62 -12.58 -15.90
N SER A 327 25.01 -12.84 -17.05
CA SER A 327 25.61 -12.61 -18.36
C SER A 327 25.77 -11.12 -18.66
N ASP A 328 26.60 -10.78 -19.64
CA ASP A 328 26.77 -9.39 -20.09
C ASP A 328 25.41 -8.75 -20.45
N MET A 329 24.53 -9.47 -21.15
CA MET A 329 23.20 -8.96 -21.52
C MET A 329 22.34 -8.63 -20.29
N GLU A 330 22.42 -9.42 -19.22
CA GLU A 330 21.68 -9.17 -17.99
C GLU A 330 22.26 -7.99 -17.19
N TRP A 331 23.57 -7.77 -17.25
CA TRP A 331 24.20 -6.56 -16.71
C TRP A 331 23.78 -5.31 -17.46
N HIS A 332 23.71 -5.35 -18.79
CA HIS A 332 23.18 -4.25 -19.59
C HIS A 332 21.72 -3.97 -19.26
N LYS A 333 20.90 -5.02 -19.09
CA LYS A 333 19.50 -4.85 -18.63
C LYS A 333 19.43 -4.19 -17.24
N LEU A 334 20.25 -4.62 -16.28
CA LEU A 334 20.29 -3.99 -14.96
C LEU A 334 20.68 -2.52 -15.04
N HIS A 335 21.63 -2.18 -15.92
CA HIS A 335 21.99 -0.79 -16.16
C HIS A 335 20.79 0.01 -16.70
N GLU A 336 20.11 -0.50 -17.72
CA GLU A 336 18.89 0.12 -18.26
C GLU A 336 17.82 0.30 -17.17
N ASP A 337 17.65 -0.69 -16.29
CA ASP A 337 16.72 -0.64 -15.16
C ASP A 337 17.12 0.42 -14.11
N VAL A 338 18.41 0.54 -13.78
CA VAL A 338 18.94 1.61 -12.89
C VAL A 338 18.70 3.00 -13.50
N ILE A 339 18.98 3.17 -14.79
CA ILE A 339 18.72 4.42 -15.50
C ILE A 339 17.21 4.68 -15.61
N SER A 340 16.38 3.64 -15.77
CA SER A 340 14.92 3.76 -15.76
C SER A 340 14.40 4.25 -14.40
N LEU A 341 14.95 3.74 -13.30
CA LEU A 341 14.61 4.20 -11.95
C LEU A 341 14.96 5.69 -11.74
N HIS A 342 16.13 6.12 -12.22
CA HIS A 342 16.53 7.53 -12.18
C HIS A 342 15.64 8.42 -13.06
N THR A 343 15.34 8.00 -14.29
CA THR A 343 14.58 8.80 -15.27
C THR A 343 13.08 8.82 -15.02
N LYS A 344 12.54 7.93 -14.16
CA LYS A 344 11.11 7.90 -13.82
C LYS A 344 10.81 8.45 -12.44
N VAL A 345 11.70 8.29 -11.46
CA VAL A 345 11.39 8.58 -10.05
C VAL A 345 12.52 9.35 -9.36
N TYR A 346 13.73 8.82 -9.41
CA TYR A 346 14.83 9.30 -8.57
C TYR A 346 15.67 10.39 -9.24
N HIS A 347 15.04 11.53 -9.53
CA HIS A 347 15.67 12.69 -10.17
C HIS A 347 16.64 13.46 -9.25
N CYS A 348 16.67 13.14 -7.95
CA CYS A 348 17.50 13.83 -6.96
C CYS A 348 19.00 13.50 -7.08
N ILE A 349 19.36 12.41 -7.78
CA ILE A 349 20.76 12.09 -8.15
C ILE A 349 20.96 12.34 -9.65
N SER A 350 22.19 12.63 -10.06
CA SER A 350 22.48 12.74 -11.49
C SER A 350 22.63 11.36 -12.14
N GLN A 351 22.35 11.29 -13.44
CA GLN A 351 22.65 10.12 -14.26
C GLN A 351 24.12 9.68 -14.14
N GLY A 352 25.06 10.63 -14.03
CA GLY A 352 26.48 10.33 -13.79
C GLY A 352 26.72 9.54 -12.51
N VAL A 353 26.07 9.91 -11.41
CA VAL A 353 26.16 9.17 -10.14
C VAL A 353 25.59 7.75 -10.27
N CYS A 354 24.52 7.56 -11.04
CA CYS A 354 23.97 6.22 -11.31
C CYS A 354 24.99 5.33 -12.05
N HIS A 355 25.66 5.88 -13.06
CA HIS A 355 26.72 5.19 -13.81
C HIS A 355 27.89 4.84 -12.89
N GLU A 356 28.33 5.77 -12.05
CA GLU A 356 29.40 5.53 -11.08
C GLU A 356 29.06 4.38 -10.11
N ILE A 357 27.86 4.39 -9.51
CA ILE A 357 27.40 3.33 -8.59
C ILE A 357 27.37 1.97 -9.30
N PHE A 358 26.88 1.94 -10.55
CA PHE A 358 26.80 0.72 -11.34
C PHE A 358 28.19 0.16 -11.65
N VAL A 359 29.10 1.00 -12.13
CA VAL A 359 30.47 0.60 -12.50
C VAL A 359 31.28 0.19 -11.28
N GLU A 360 31.17 0.90 -10.16
CA GLU A 360 31.77 0.50 -8.89
C GLU A 360 31.28 -0.89 -8.45
N SER A 361 29.97 -1.14 -8.57
CA SER A 361 29.38 -2.42 -8.22
C SER A 361 29.84 -3.57 -9.11
N LEU A 362 30.06 -3.31 -10.42
CA LEU A 362 30.69 -4.28 -11.32
C LEU A 362 32.12 -4.61 -10.87
N MET A 363 32.92 -3.59 -10.55
CA MET A 363 34.32 -3.79 -10.14
C MET A 363 34.42 -4.54 -8.82
N CYS A 364 33.54 -4.28 -7.85
CA CYS A 364 33.53 -4.93 -6.53
C CYS A 364 32.76 -6.26 -6.49
N SER A 365 32.36 -6.84 -7.64
CA SER A 365 31.58 -8.09 -7.70
C SER A 365 32.40 -9.37 -7.49
N GLY A 366 33.74 -9.28 -7.40
CA GLY A 366 34.63 -10.41 -7.14
C GLY A 366 34.92 -11.29 -8.37
N ARG A 367 34.65 -10.81 -9.60
CA ARG A 367 34.86 -11.57 -10.84
C ARG A 367 35.64 -10.75 -11.86
N GLN A 368 36.49 -11.41 -12.64
CA GLN A 368 37.32 -10.72 -13.63
C GLN A 368 36.51 -10.26 -14.86
N GLU A 369 35.51 -11.04 -15.27
CA GLU A 369 34.63 -10.74 -16.41
C GLU A 369 33.87 -9.41 -16.22
N THR A 370 33.32 -9.20 -15.02
CA THR A 370 32.60 -7.97 -14.65
C THR A 370 33.52 -6.76 -14.51
N ILE A 371 34.76 -6.96 -14.06
CA ILE A 371 35.81 -5.92 -14.09
C ILE A 371 36.12 -5.51 -15.53
N HIS A 372 36.21 -6.48 -16.47
CA HIS A 372 36.39 -6.17 -17.89
C HIS A 372 35.20 -5.40 -18.47
N LEU A 373 33.97 -5.77 -18.12
CA LEU A 373 32.76 -5.04 -18.51
C LEU A 373 32.77 -3.61 -17.96
N ALA A 374 33.12 -3.42 -16.68
CA ALA A 374 33.30 -2.11 -16.07
C ALA A 374 34.27 -1.23 -16.88
N GLY A 375 35.38 -1.81 -17.36
CA GLY A 375 36.34 -1.12 -18.22
C GLY A 375 35.77 -0.58 -19.53
N GLN A 376 34.72 -1.20 -20.09
CA GLN A 376 34.05 -0.71 -21.30
C GLN A 376 33.23 0.56 -21.05
N MET A 377 32.85 0.79 -19.79
CA MET A 377 32.04 1.91 -19.31
C MET A 377 32.87 3.04 -18.69
N LEU A 378 34.20 2.96 -18.74
CA LEU A 378 35.13 3.98 -18.25
C LEU A 378 35.84 4.68 -19.41
N GLU A 379 36.18 5.96 -19.23
CA GLU A 379 37.29 6.58 -19.98
C GLU A 379 38.62 6.04 -19.43
N ARG A 380 39.45 5.45 -20.29
CA ARG A 380 40.61 4.64 -19.90
C ARG A 380 41.96 5.33 -20.10
N SER A 381 42.00 6.50 -20.73
CA SER A 381 43.20 7.32 -20.89
C SER A 381 42.85 8.81 -20.97
N SER A 382 43.77 9.65 -20.49
CA SER A 382 43.71 11.11 -20.56
C SER A 382 43.54 11.68 -21.98
N VAL A 383 43.94 10.90 -23.01
CA VAL A 383 43.86 11.30 -24.42
C VAL A 383 42.54 10.86 -25.08
N GLU A 384 41.67 10.11 -24.38
CA GLU A 384 40.31 9.80 -24.86
C GLU A 384 39.40 11.04 -24.75
N THR A 385 39.69 12.09 -25.50
CA THR A 385 38.84 13.29 -25.58
C THR A 385 37.87 13.17 -26.76
N LYS A 386 36.64 12.72 -26.45
CA LYS A 386 35.41 12.78 -27.27
C LYS A 386 35.25 11.73 -28.41
N PRO A 387 33.99 11.40 -28.77
CA PRO A 387 33.58 10.03 -29.06
C PRO A 387 34.02 9.60 -30.46
N THR A 388 34.53 8.38 -30.56
CA THR A 388 34.53 7.64 -31.82
C THR A 388 33.09 7.60 -32.32
N ARG A 389 32.87 8.29 -33.45
CA ARG A 389 31.64 8.31 -34.24
C ARG A 389 30.83 7.03 -34.07
N HIS A 390 29.58 7.18 -33.61
CA HIS A 390 28.46 6.26 -33.74
C HIS A 390 28.79 4.92 -34.44
N THR A 391 29.39 3.98 -33.71
CA THR A 391 29.10 2.58 -33.97
C THR A 391 27.65 2.40 -33.56
N LYS A 392 26.79 2.09 -34.52
CA LYS A 392 25.35 1.84 -34.32
C LYS A 392 25.18 0.62 -33.41
N GLY A 393 25.22 0.85 -32.11
CA GLY A 393 24.98 -0.09 -31.02
C GLY A 393 25.00 0.75 -29.75
N ALA A 394 23.90 0.71 -28.97
CA ALA A 394 23.63 1.52 -27.78
C ALA A 394 24.88 1.96 -27.01
N GLY A 395 25.31 3.22 -27.21
CA GLY A 395 26.47 3.77 -26.52
C GLY A 395 26.09 4.19 -25.12
N MET A 396 26.45 3.40 -24.11
CA MET A 396 26.39 3.82 -22.71
C MET A 396 27.29 5.04 -22.49
N ASP A 397 26.82 6.04 -21.74
CA ASP A 397 27.67 7.13 -21.29
C ASP A 397 28.82 6.56 -20.46
N LYS A 398 30.05 6.97 -20.76
CA LYS A 398 31.23 6.54 -20.01
C LYS A 398 31.43 7.42 -18.78
N VAL A 399 31.96 6.82 -17.71
CA VAL A 399 32.40 7.57 -16.52
C VAL A 399 33.64 8.40 -16.90
N PRO A 400 33.69 9.71 -16.60
CA PRO A 400 34.81 10.58 -16.93
C PRO A 400 36.14 10.11 -16.33
N TYR A 401 37.25 10.36 -17.02
CA TYR A 401 38.59 9.84 -16.69
C TYR A 401 39.02 10.11 -15.25
N THR A 402 38.83 11.35 -14.75
CA THR A 402 39.18 11.70 -13.36
C THR A 402 38.44 10.81 -12.36
N ARG A 403 37.16 10.57 -12.60
CA ARG A 403 36.33 9.75 -11.72
C ARG A 403 36.60 8.26 -11.90
N ALA A 404 36.91 7.82 -13.11
CA ALA A 404 37.33 6.46 -13.42
C ALA A 404 38.57 6.06 -12.59
N ILE A 405 39.58 6.94 -12.51
CA ILE A 405 40.78 6.71 -11.68
C ILE A 405 40.39 6.51 -10.21
N GLU A 406 39.54 7.38 -9.66
CA GLU A 406 39.13 7.28 -8.25
C GLU A 406 38.40 5.98 -7.95
N LEU A 407 37.47 5.57 -8.82
CA LEU A 407 36.72 4.31 -8.65
C LEU A 407 37.62 3.09 -8.78
N VAL A 408 38.51 3.07 -9.79
CA VAL A 408 39.49 1.99 -9.99
C VAL A 408 40.42 1.85 -8.79
N LEU A 409 40.94 2.97 -8.28
CA LEU A 409 41.77 2.98 -7.09
C LEU A 409 40.98 2.47 -5.88
N SER A 410 39.75 2.92 -5.67
CA SER A 410 38.90 2.47 -4.56
C SER A 410 38.71 0.94 -4.58
N ALA A 411 38.31 0.39 -5.73
CA ALA A 411 38.08 -1.05 -5.88
C ALA A 411 39.38 -1.86 -5.74
N ALA A 412 40.47 -1.43 -6.37
CA ALA A 412 41.77 -2.09 -6.26
C ALA A 412 42.29 -2.07 -4.81
N LYS A 413 42.06 -0.97 -4.09
CA LYS A 413 42.41 -0.82 -2.69
C LYS A 413 41.64 -1.79 -1.81
N GLU A 414 40.33 -1.95 -2.03
CA GLU A 414 39.48 -2.89 -1.30
C GLU A 414 39.95 -4.34 -1.48
N TYR A 415 40.25 -4.77 -2.71
CA TYR A 415 40.77 -6.11 -2.98
C TYR A 415 42.16 -6.34 -2.37
N PHE A 416 43.05 -5.36 -2.48
CA PHE A 416 44.38 -5.43 -1.90
C PHE A 416 44.32 -5.54 -0.37
N ASP A 417 43.52 -4.69 0.28
CA ASP A 417 43.42 -4.65 1.75
C ASP A 417 42.74 -5.91 2.32
N SER A 418 41.89 -6.56 1.53
CA SER A 418 41.21 -7.81 1.89
C SER A 418 42.05 -9.08 1.66
N SER A 419 43.19 -8.96 0.95
CA SER A 419 44.02 -10.10 0.56
C SER A 419 44.87 -10.63 1.73
N ALA A 420 44.98 -11.95 1.87
CA ALA A 420 45.80 -12.56 2.92
C ALA A 420 47.30 -12.62 2.58
N ASN A 421 47.64 -12.73 1.29
CA ASN A 421 49.01 -12.81 0.77
C ASN A 421 49.02 -12.58 -0.75
N LEU A 422 50.19 -12.70 -1.38
CA LEU A 422 50.36 -12.50 -2.83
C LEU A 422 49.59 -13.51 -3.71
N SER A 423 49.35 -14.72 -3.20
CA SER A 423 48.64 -15.79 -3.93
C SER A 423 47.12 -15.75 -3.74
N ASP A 424 46.60 -14.77 -3.00
CA ASP A 424 45.17 -14.57 -2.84
C ASP A 424 44.52 -14.18 -4.19
N PRO A 425 43.40 -14.80 -4.62
CA PRO A 425 42.71 -14.44 -5.85
C PRO A 425 42.33 -12.95 -5.95
N CYS A 426 42.13 -12.28 -4.81
CA CYS A 426 41.85 -10.84 -4.78
C CYS A 426 43.01 -10.01 -5.34
N MET A 427 44.25 -10.50 -5.30
CA MET A 427 45.41 -9.81 -5.87
C MET A 427 45.33 -9.72 -7.40
N ASP A 428 44.79 -10.75 -8.05
CA ASP A 428 44.55 -10.74 -9.49
C ASP A 428 43.42 -9.76 -9.83
N LEU A 429 42.35 -9.73 -9.04
CA LEU A 429 41.26 -8.76 -9.21
C LEU A 429 41.74 -7.31 -9.02
N ALA A 430 42.57 -7.05 -8.00
CA ALA A 430 43.19 -5.74 -7.77
C ALA A 430 44.03 -5.30 -8.99
N ARG A 431 44.84 -6.21 -9.54
CA ARG A 431 45.61 -5.95 -10.78
C ARG A 431 44.68 -5.71 -11.98
N SER A 432 43.63 -6.51 -12.13
CA SER A 432 42.64 -6.32 -13.20
C SER A 432 41.97 -4.96 -13.13
N CYS A 433 41.60 -4.48 -11.93
CA CYS A 433 41.08 -3.13 -11.72
C CYS A 433 42.10 -2.07 -12.15
N LEU A 434 43.33 -2.11 -11.65
CA LEU A 434 44.35 -1.09 -11.96
C LEU A 434 44.67 -1.02 -13.46
N ASN A 435 44.72 -2.18 -14.13
CA ASN A 435 44.95 -2.28 -15.58
C ASN A 435 43.75 -1.83 -16.43
N LEU A 436 42.63 -1.41 -15.83
CA LEU A 436 41.57 -0.73 -16.56
C LEU A 436 42.04 0.64 -17.08
N ILE A 437 42.93 1.33 -16.38
CA ILE A 437 43.51 2.60 -16.83
C ILE A 437 44.79 2.33 -17.63
N LEU A 438 44.78 2.66 -18.93
CA LEU A 438 45.81 2.22 -19.88
C LEU A 438 47.11 3.02 -19.80
N ASP A 439 47.03 4.29 -19.43
CA ASP A 439 48.19 5.20 -19.33
C ASP A 439 48.84 5.22 -17.95
N ALA A 440 48.34 4.41 -17.00
CA ALA A 440 48.89 4.19 -15.67
C ALA A 440 49.44 5.48 -15.01
N PRO A 441 48.57 6.49 -14.75
CA PRO A 441 48.98 7.73 -14.09
C PRO A 441 49.59 7.42 -12.71
N GLN A 442 50.38 8.34 -12.18
CA GLN A 442 51.18 8.12 -10.95
C GLN A 442 50.41 7.41 -9.82
N PRO A 443 49.16 7.79 -9.44
CA PRO A 443 48.43 7.09 -8.38
C PRO A 443 48.15 5.60 -8.68
N ILE A 444 47.90 5.24 -9.94
CA ILE A 444 47.70 3.86 -10.39
C ILE A 444 49.02 3.10 -10.35
N GLN A 445 50.11 3.73 -10.82
CA GLN A 445 51.44 3.12 -10.81
C GLN A 445 51.93 2.85 -9.38
N GLU A 446 51.65 3.74 -8.42
CA GLU A 446 52.00 3.55 -7.01
C GLU A 446 51.34 2.29 -6.40
N GLU A 447 50.07 2.01 -6.75
CA GLU A 447 49.38 0.80 -6.30
C GLU A 447 49.88 -0.46 -7.02
N LEU A 448 50.20 -0.37 -8.32
CA LEU A 448 50.85 -1.47 -9.07
C LEU A 448 52.23 -1.80 -8.48
N ASP A 449 53.00 -0.78 -8.11
CA ASP A 449 54.31 -0.93 -7.48
C ASP A 449 54.18 -1.56 -6.08
N LEU A 450 53.14 -1.21 -5.32
CA LEU A 450 52.83 -1.83 -4.03
C LEU A 450 52.51 -3.32 -4.19
N ILE A 451 51.73 -3.71 -5.19
CA ILE A 451 51.47 -5.12 -5.53
C ILE A 451 52.78 -5.83 -5.94
N ALA A 452 53.60 -5.21 -6.78
CA ALA A 452 54.87 -5.77 -7.20
C ALA A 452 55.86 -5.93 -6.02
N SER A 453 55.79 -5.06 -5.01
CA SER A 453 56.64 -5.15 -3.81
C SER A 453 56.38 -6.44 -3.02
N LEU A 454 55.15 -6.95 -3.02
CA LEU A 454 54.79 -8.20 -2.35
C LEU A 454 55.45 -9.42 -2.98
N ALA A 455 55.66 -9.43 -4.30
CA ALA A 455 56.45 -10.47 -4.97
C ALA A 455 57.89 -10.51 -4.45
N LEU A 456 58.51 -9.34 -4.24
CA LEU A 456 59.86 -9.29 -3.66
C LEU A 456 59.85 -9.69 -2.18
N PHE A 457 58.85 -9.31 -1.39
CA PHE A 457 58.73 -9.78 0.00
C PHE A 457 58.63 -11.30 0.08
N ASP A 458 57.85 -11.93 -0.80
CA ASP A 458 57.73 -13.39 -0.88
C ASP A 458 59.06 -14.06 -1.27
N GLU A 459 59.78 -13.51 -2.27
CA GLU A 459 61.13 -13.98 -2.64
C GLU A 459 62.11 -13.90 -1.46
N PHE A 460 62.06 -12.83 -0.66
CA PHE A 460 62.87 -12.67 0.55
C PHE A 460 62.35 -13.51 1.74
N GLY A 461 61.21 -14.19 1.60
CA GLY A 461 60.58 -15.01 2.64
C GLY A 461 59.96 -14.19 3.77
N VAL A 462 59.66 -12.91 3.53
CA VAL A 462 59.04 -12.02 4.49
C VAL A 462 57.53 -12.24 4.50
N ALA A 463 57.02 -12.89 5.55
CA ALA A 463 55.59 -12.90 5.81
C ALA A 463 55.12 -11.50 6.22
N VAL A 464 54.34 -10.86 5.35
CA VAL A 464 53.70 -9.55 5.58
C VAL A 464 52.35 -9.52 4.89
N LEU A 465 51.34 -9.00 5.58
CA LEU A 465 50.01 -8.82 4.99
C LEU A 465 50.02 -7.61 4.04
N PRO A 466 49.33 -7.66 2.89
CA PRO A 466 49.15 -6.51 2.01
C PRO A 466 48.76 -5.23 2.76
N LEU A 467 47.73 -5.30 3.61
CA LEU A 467 47.28 -4.18 4.45
C LEU A 467 48.39 -3.62 5.36
N GLN A 468 49.28 -4.46 5.89
CA GLN A 468 50.41 -4.01 6.70
C GLN A 468 51.44 -3.22 5.88
N VAL A 469 51.68 -3.62 4.63
CA VAL A 469 52.58 -2.88 3.73
C VAL A 469 52.01 -1.50 3.44
N ARG A 470 50.70 -1.41 3.17
CA ARG A 470 50.01 -0.13 2.90
C ARG A 470 50.03 0.81 4.10
N LEU A 471 49.74 0.31 5.29
CA LEU A 471 49.66 1.10 6.53
C LEU A 471 51.04 1.44 7.13
N SER A 472 52.14 0.92 6.57
CA SER A 472 53.48 1.14 7.11
C SER A 472 53.91 2.60 6.96
N LYS A 473 54.11 3.28 8.10
CA LYS A 473 54.63 4.65 8.18
C LYS A 473 56.11 4.72 7.79
N ASN A 474 56.88 3.69 8.12
CA ASN A 474 58.31 3.62 7.85
C ASN A 474 58.62 2.45 6.90
N ARG A 475 58.56 2.72 5.60
CA ARG A 475 58.78 1.70 4.57
C ARG A 475 60.22 1.14 4.55
N LEU A 476 61.20 1.84 5.15
CA LEU A 476 62.58 1.34 5.32
C LEU A 476 62.65 0.15 6.29
N GLU A 477 61.79 0.09 7.30
CA GLU A 477 61.75 -1.06 8.24
C GLU A 477 61.34 -2.35 7.52
N LEU A 478 60.48 -2.25 6.50
CA LEU A 478 60.11 -3.39 5.67
C LEU A 478 61.30 -3.91 4.85
N VAL A 479 62.12 -2.99 4.31
CA VAL A 479 63.36 -3.36 3.61
C VAL A 479 64.35 -4.00 4.59
N GLN A 480 64.51 -3.44 5.79
CA GLN A 480 65.35 -4.02 6.83
C GLN A 480 64.89 -5.45 7.17
N LYS A 481 63.58 -5.67 7.31
CA LYS A 481 63.01 -7.01 7.52
C LYS A 481 63.44 -7.96 6.39
N ALA A 482 63.30 -7.55 5.13
CA ALA A 482 63.73 -8.33 3.96
C ALA A 482 65.24 -8.68 3.96
N VAL A 483 66.10 -7.77 4.42
CA VAL A 483 67.55 -8.01 4.57
C VAL A 483 67.84 -9.06 5.65
N THR A 484 67.11 -9.02 6.76
CA THR A 484 67.39 -9.87 7.94
C THR A 484 66.77 -11.26 7.88
N THR A 485 65.68 -11.46 7.14
CA THR A 485 64.92 -12.73 7.15
C THR A 485 65.73 -13.93 6.67
N LYS A 486 66.53 -13.78 5.61
CA LYS A 486 67.42 -14.84 5.11
C LYS A 486 68.87 -14.38 5.20
N SER A 487 69.75 -15.28 5.65
CA SER A 487 71.18 -14.99 5.80
C SER A 487 71.88 -14.60 4.50
N THR A 488 71.28 -14.83 3.34
CA THR A 488 71.83 -14.46 2.02
C THR A 488 71.15 -13.26 1.36
N SER A 489 70.07 -12.71 1.94
CA SER A 489 69.31 -11.60 1.33
C SER A 489 70.18 -10.37 1.06
N TYR A 490 71.13 -10.07 1.96
CA TYR A 490 72.05 -8.94 1.82
C TYR A 490 72.93 -8.99 0.54
N LYS A 491 73.10 -10.17 -0.06
CA LYS A 491 73.86 -10.36 -1.31
C LYS A 491 73.06 -9.94 -2.55
N GLN A 492 71.74 -9.78 -2.46
CA GLN A 492 70.85 -9.44 -3.57
C GLN A 492 70.59 -7.92 -3.64
N THR A 493 71.65 -7.11 -3.65
CA THR A 493 71.58 -5.64 -3.57
C THR A 493 70.63 -5.00 -4.58
N GLN A 494 70.63 -5.46 -5.83
CA GLN A 494 69.75 -4.92 -6.88
C GLN A 494 68.27 -5.16 -6.59
N ARG A 495 67.91 -6.33 -6.04
CA ARG A 495 66.52 -6.63 -5.66
C ARG A 495 66.08 -5.83 -4.45
N LEU A 496 66.98 -5.60 -3.48
CA LEU A 496 66.71 -4.74 -2.31
C LEU A 496 66.52 -3.27 -2.70
N LEU A 497 67.34 -2.75 -3.62
CA LEU A 497 67.17 -1.41 -4.18
C LEU A 497 65.85 -1.29 -4.94
N ARG A 498 65.49 -2.32 -5.74
CA ARG A 498 64.20 -2.37 -6.43
C ARG A 498 63.03 -2.40 -5.45
N LEU A 499 63.11 -3.18 -4.38
CA LEU A 499 62.10 -3.19 -3.31
C LEU A 499 61.93 -1.80 -2.70
N GLY A 500 63.02 -1.09 -2.41
CA GLY A 500 62.97 0.28 -1.91
C GLY A 500 62.31 1.25 -2.90
N GLN A 501 62.60 1.13 -4.19
CA GLN A 501 61.96 1.93 -5.25
C GLN A 501 60.45 1.67 -5.34
N LEU A 502 60.02 0.40 -5.35
CA LEU A 502 58.60 0.02 -5.40
C LEU A 502 57.83 0.48 -4.16
N LEU A 503 58.51 0.54 -3.02
CA LEU A 503 57.96 1.13 -1.80
C LEU A 503 57.99 2.67 -1.81
N GLY A 504 58.36 3.33 -2.91
CA GLY A 504 58.42 4.79 -2.98
C GLY A 504 59.41 5.43 -1.99
N ILE A 505 60.45 4.69 -1.57
CA ILE A 505 61.51 5.25 -0.73
C ILE A 505 62.35 6.15 -1.63
N PRO A 506 62.45 7.46 -1.35
CA PRO A 506 63.18 8.38 -2.20
C PRO A 506 64.67 7.99 -2.22
N CYS A 507 65.16 7.55 -3.37
CA CYS A 507 66.60 7.44 -3.60
C CYS A 507 67.19 8.85 -3.61
N LYS A 508 67.90 9.24 -2.54
CA LYS A 508 68.86 10.35 -2.65
C LYS A 508 70.00 9.90 -3.57
N ASN A 509 69.90 10.23 -4.86
CA ASN A 509 70.91 11.01 -5.61
C ASN A 509 70.93 10.69 -7.12
N ASN A 510 70.83 11.75 -7.91
CA ASN A 510 71.64 11.97 -9.11
C ASN A 510 72.39 13.31 -8.99
N CYS A 511 72.88 13.64 -7.78
CA CYS A 511 73.90 14.67 -7.61
C CYS A 511 75.10 14.03 -6.89
N GLU A 512 76.19 13.97 -7.65
CA GLU A 512 77.61 13.89 -7.27
C GLU A 512 78.36 12.68 -7.86
N ARG A 513 78.87 12.96 -9.07
CA ARG A 513 80.13 12.56 -9.75
C ARG A 513 80.64 11.13 -9.65
#